data_AF-A0A3S5XZT0-F1
#
_entry.id   AF-A0A3S5XZT0-F1
#
_cell.length_a   1.000
_cell.length_b   1.000
_cell.length_c   1.000
_cell.angle_alpha   90.00
_cell.angle_beta   90.00
_cell.angle_gamma   90.00
#
_symmetry.space_group_name_H-M   'P 1'
#
loop_
_entity.id
_entity.type
_entity.pdbx_description
1 polymer ?
#
loop_
_entity_poly.entity_id
_entity_poly.type
_entity_poly.pdbx_seq_one_letter_code
_entity_poly.pdbx_strand_id
1 'polypeptide(L)'
;MILSKLVSNILVDEIIDDVNACIKNINLVQELNESNEYNFDSLYKMYDKNLIKLVNLEKELSKIDEFIDEFIEEISKLLIEEKQRFNETNKKEQENKKRIFEFIIFVQNKLMNYKKVIISFNWILDKMGLDIEINKQNEPEFYSLIEFNISKRFKTIREHVGINISILDSSDILLEEFETFSLNDKKKLLEKILRDINFDSILEMNDVEEIIRISKMSTSINFLIKFIDVVNFIKKSI
;
A
#
# COMPACT_ATOMS: atom_id res chain seq x y z
N MET A 1 23.75 -6.61 -6.75
CA MET A 1 23.00 -5.50 -7.37
C MET A 1 22.90 -4.36 -6.38
N ILE A 2 23.07 -3.12 -6.83
CA ILE A 2 22.93 -1.92 -5.97
C ILE A 2 21.54 -1.92 -5.30
N LEU A 3 21.49 -1.62 -4.00
CA LEU A 3 20.28 -1.73 -3.17
C LEU A 3 19.14 -0.86 -3.70
N SER A 4 19.41 0.40 -4.08
CA SER A 4 18.39 1.30 -4.62
C SER A 4 17.73 0.73 -5.88
N LYS A 5 18.53 0.17 -6.78
CA LYS A 5 18.08 -0.46 -8.03
C LYS A 5 17.32 -1.75 -7.77
N LEU A 6 17.76 -2.56 -6.81
CA LEU A 6 17.05 -3.76 -6.38
C LEU A 6 15.66 -3.41 -5.84
N VAL A 7 15.58 -2.48 -4.89
CA VAL A 7 14.31 -2.00 -4.34
C VAL A 7 13.43 -1.42 -5.45
N SER A 8 13.99 -0.58 -6.32
CA SER A 8 13.27 0.02 -7.43
C SER A 8 12.66 -1.02 -8.37
N ASN A 9 13.41 -2.08 -8.70
CA ASN A 9 12.89 -3.18 -9.51
C ASN A 9 11.70 -3.88 -8.85
N ILE A 10 11.83 -4.23 -7.57
CA ILE A 10 10.77 -4.89 -6.81
C ILE A 10 9.51 -4.02 -6.80
N LEU A 11 9.66 -2.73 -6.50
CA LEU A 11 8.54 -1.80 -6.43
C LEU A 11 7.87 -1.59 -7.79
N VAL A 12 8.65 -1.48 -8.87
CA VAL A 12 8.10 -1.35 -10.24
C VAL A 12 7.26 -2.59 -10.58
N ASP A 13 7.79 -3.79 -10.35
CA ASP A 13 7.08 -5.03 -10.64
C ASP A 13 5.77 -5.13 -9.83
N GLU A 14 5.81 -4.80 -8.54
CA GLU A 14 4.62 -4.82 -7.67
C GLU A 14 3.57 -3.76 -8.05
N ILE A 15 3.99 -2.57 -8.47
CA ILE A 15 3.07 -1.53 -8.96
C ILE A 15 2.43 -1.96 -10.29
N ILE A 16 3.21 -2.59 -11.19
CA ILE A 16 2.69 -3.15 -12.44
C ILE A 16 1.57 -4.15 -12.16
N ASP A 17 1.79 -5.07 -11.22
CA ASP A 17 0.79 -6.08 -10.83
C ASP A 17 -0.49 -5.44 -10.29
N ASP A 18 -0.38 -4.45 -9.40
CA ASP A 18 -1.53 -3.74 -8.85
C ASP A 18 -2.30 -2.95 -9.94
N VAL A 19 -1.60 -2.31 -10.89
CA VAL A 19 -2.21 -1.61 -12.02
C VAL A 19 -2.93 -2.59 -12.96
N ASN A 20 -2.31 -3.71 -13.29
CA ASN A 20 -2.93 -4.75 -14.11
C ASN A 20 -4.18 -5.34 -13.47
N ALA A 21 -4.17 -5.52 -12.14
CA ALA A 21 -5.36 -5.94 -11.40
C ALA A 21 -6.50 -4.90 -11.55
N CYS A 22 -6.19 -3.60 -11.62
CA CYS A 22 -7.18 -2.55 -11.88
C CYS A 22 -7.82 -2.68 -13.24
N ILE A 23 -6.99 -2.77 -14.26
CA ILE A 23 -7.41 -2.87 -15.66
C ILE A 23 -8.33 -4.09 -15.83
N LYS A 24 -7.94 -5.23 -15.26
CA LYS A 24 -8.75 -6.46 -15.28
C LYS A 24 -10.12 -6.27 -14.63
N ASN A 25 -10.20 -5.56 -13.51
CA ASN A 25 -11.48 -5.30 -12.84
C ASN A 25 -12.36 -4.31 -13.62
N ILE A 26 -11.78 -3.30 -14.27
CA ILE A 26 -12.51 -2.40 -15.15
C ILE A 26 -13.16 -3.20 -16.29
N ASN A 27 -12.41 -4.08 -16.94
CA ASN A 27 -12.93 -4.94 -18.02
C ASN A 27 -14.09 -5.81 -17.54
N LEU A 28 -13.95 -6.44 -16.37
CA LEU A 28 -15.02 -7.27 -15.79
C LEU A 28 -16.31 -6.45 -15.57
N VAL A 29 -16.18 -5.22 -15.08
CA VAL A 29 -17.35 -4.35 -14.86
C VAL A 29 -17.99 -3.91 -16.18
N GLN A 30 -17.19 -3.66 -17.23
CA GLN A 30 -17.70 -3.35 -18.57
C GLN A 30 -18.48 -4.53 -19.17
N GLU A 31 -17.94 -5.76 -19.06
CA GLU A 31 -18.63 -6.98 -19.54
C GLU A 31 -19.99 -7.19 -18.84
N LEU A 32 -20.10 -6.82 -17.57
CA LEU A 32 -21.33 -6.93 -16.79
C LEU A 32 -22.33 -5.78 -17.07
N ASN A 33 -21.92 -4.73 -17.78
CA ASN A 33 -22.77 -3.57 -18.09
C ASN A 33 -23.51 -3.78 -19.43
N GLU A 34 -24.64 -4.48 -19.37
CA GLU A 34 -25.46 -4.86 -20.53
C GLU A 34 -26.01 -3.69 -21.37
N SER A 35 -26.03 -2.46 -20.84
CA SER A 35 -26.60 -1.28 -21.53
C SER A 35 -25.63 -0.58 -22.49
N ASN A 36 -24.31 -0.80 -22.39
CA ASN A 36 -23.27 -0.02 -23.12
C ASN A 36 -23.36 1.52 -22.99
N GLU A 37 -24.27 2.06 -22.17
CA GLU A 37 -24.50 3.51 -22.05
C GLU A 37 -23.43 4.23 -21.24
N TYR A 38 -22.70 3.49 -20.39
CA TYR A 38 -21.64 4.03 -19.56
C TYR A 38 -20.36 3.20 -19.70
N ASN A 39 -19.27 3.86 -20.10
CA ASN A 39 -17.96 3.25 -20.29
C ASN A 39 -16.89 3.97 -19.46
N PHE A 40 -15.79 3.27 -19.16
CA PHE A 40 -14.69 3.76 -18.33
C PHE A 40 -13.47 4.10 -19.19
N ASP A 41 -13.67 4.51 -20.44
CA ASP A 41 -12.60 4.64 -21.43
C ASP A 41 -11.50 5.60 -20.97
N SER A 42 -11.86 6.70 -20.32
CA SER A 42 -10.89 7.67 -19.80
C SER A 42 -10.02 7.08 -18.70
N LEU A 43 -10.64 6.33 -17.77
CA LEU A 43 -9.95 5.66 -16.67
C LEU A 43 -9.01 4.56 -17.21
N TYR A 44 -9.52 3.75 -18.14
CA TYR A 44 -8.76 2.70 -18.81
C TYR A 44 -7.53 3.27 -19.54
N LYS A 45 -7.72 4.30 -20.37
CA LYS A 45 -6.62 4.98 -21.08
C LYS A 45 -5.57 5.56 -20.12
N MET A 46 -5.99 6.10 -18.99
CA MET A 46 -5.09 6.61 -17.97
C MET A 46 -4.27 5.47 -17.32
N TYR A 47 -4.89 4.36 -16.95
CA TYR A 47 -4.17 3.21 -16.40
C TYR A 47 -3.18 2.61 -17.41
N ASP A 48 -3.58 2.42 -18.67
CA ASP A 48 -2.70 1.93 -19.74
C ASP A 48 -1.50 2.87 -19.97
N LYS A 49 -1.76 4.18 -20.07
CA LYS A 49 -0.71 5.20 -20.21
C LYS A 49 0.30 5.11 -19.06
N ASN A 50 -0.19 4.99 -17.83
CA ASN A 50 0.68 4.92 -16.65
C ASN A 50 1.40 3.58 -16.53
N LEU A 51 0.80 2.47 -16.98
CA LEU A 51 1.48 1.19 -17.11
C LEU A 51 2.66 1.28 -18.09
N ILE A 52 2.45 1.91 -19.26
CA ILE A 52 3.52 2.14 -20.25
C ILE A 52 4.62 3.03 -19.66
N LYS A 53 4.26 4.13 -18.98
CA LYS A 53 5.25 4.98 -18.29
C LYS A 53 6.08 4.18 -17.28
N LEU A 54 5.42 3.35 -16.47
CA LEU A 54 6.05 2.57 -15.41
C LEU A 54 7.01 1.50 -15.95
N VAL A 55 6.64 0.82 -17.03
CA VAL A 55 7.52 -0.16 -17.72
C VAL A 55 8.79 0.50 -18.26
N ASN A 56 8.68 1.76 -18.71
CA ASN A 56 9.80 2.55 -19.24
C ASN A 56 10.49 3.40 -18.16
N LEU A 57 10.08 3.29 -16.90
CA LEU A 57 10.58 4.14 -15.84
C LEU A 57 12.04 3.79 -15.53
N GLU A 58 12.85 4.82 -15.34
CA GLU A 58 14.18 4.65 -14.78
C GLU A 58 14.06 4.00 -13.39
N LYS A 59 14.83 2.93 -13.17
CA LYS A 59 14.78 2.11 -11.95
C LYS A 59 15.52 2.78 -10.79
N GLU A 60 15.08 3.98 -10.45
CA GLU A 60 15.54 4.82 -9.35
C GLU A 60 14.37 5.14 -8.40
N LEU A 61 14.62 5.13 -7.09
CA LEU A 61 13.57 5.34 -6.10
C LEU A 61 12.91 6.72 -6.20
N SER A 62 13.67 7.76 -6.55
CA SER A 62 13.16 9.12 -6.78
C SER A 62 12.19 9.17 -7.96
N LYS A 63 12.50 8.49 -9.06
CA LYS A 63 11.66 8.40 -10.26
C LYS A 63 10.35 7.69 -9.99
N ILE A 64 10.38 6.64 -9.15
CA ILE A 64 9.18 5.93 -8.71
C ILE A 64 8.33 6.83 -7.79
N ASP A 65 8.95 7.58 -6.88
CA ASP A 65 8.23 8.50 -6.00
C ASP A 65 7.51 9.61 -6.80
N GLU A 66 8.22 10.23 -7.75
CA GLU A 66 7.66 11.23 -8.68
C GLU A 66 6.49 10.63 -9.49
N PHE A 67 6.67 9.43 -10.03
CA PHE A 67 5.62 8.73 -10.78
C PHE A 67 4.38 8.47 -9.90
N ILE A 68 4.56 8.01 -8.67
CA ILE A 68 3.46 7.73 -7.73
C ILE A 68 2.65 9.01 -7.47
N ASP A 69 3.33 10.13 -7.24
CA ASP A 69 2.67 11.42 -6.97
C ASP A 69 1.84 11.89 -8.18
N GLU A 70 2.45 11.89 -9.36
CA GLU A 70 1.75 12.23 -10.61
C GLU A 70 0.54 11.32 -10.83
N PHE A 71 0.70 10.02 -10.59
CA PHE A 71 -0.36 9.05 -10.87
C PHE A 71 -1.54 9.19 -9.89
N ILE A 72 -1.25 9.37 -8.59
CA ILE A 72 -2.30 9.62 -7.60
C ILE A 72 -3.07 10.89 -7.95
N GLU A 73 -2.38 11.95 -8.39
CA GLU A 73 -3.01 13.20 -8.81
C GLU A 73 -3.89 13.01 -10.06
N GLU A 74 -3.37 12.35 -11.10
CA GLU A 74 -4.13 12.04 -12.33
C GLU A 74 -5.41 11.25 -12.01
N ILE A 75 -5.29 10.16 -11.23
CA ILE A 75 -6.43 9.32 -10.81
C ILE A 75 -7.46 10.15 -10.02
N SER A 76 -7.01 10.98 -9.08
CA SER A 76 -7.90 11.75 -8.19
C SER A 76 -8.76 12.76 -8.97
N LYS A 77 -8.19 13.43 -9.98
CA LYS A 77 -8.93 14.36 -10.82
C LYS A 77 -10.03 13.64 -11.62
N LEU A 78 -9.68 12.52 -12.23
CA LEU A 78 -10.60 11.73 -13.05
C LEU A 78 -11.75 11.16 -12.21
N LEU A 79 -11.47 10.72 -10.97
CA LEU A 79 -12.48 10.30 -10.00
C LEU A 79 -13.50 11.39 -9.68
N ILE A 80 -13.05 12.63 -9.47
CA ILE A 80 -13.93 13.76 -9.15
C ILE A 80 -14.87 14.04 -10.32
N GLU A 81 -14.34 14.04 -11.55
CA GLU A 81 -15.12 14.22 -12.77
C GLU A 81 -16.18 13.13 -12.94
N GLU A 82 -15.80 11.86 -12.73
CA GLU A 82 -16.74 10.73 -12.83
C GLU A 82 -17.80 10.76 -11.71
N LYS A 83 -17.44 11.18 -10.49
CA LYS A 83 -18.39 11.33 -9.38
C LYS A 83 -19.42 12.44 -9.64
N GLN A 84 -19.03 13.54 -10.29
CA GLN A 84 -19.98 14.62 -10.63
C GLN A 84 -21.02 14.19 -11.65
N ARG A 85 -20.74 13.15 -12.46
CA ARG A 85 -21.65 12.55 -13.43
C ARG A 85 -22.56 11.47 -12.84
N PHE A 86 -22.55 11.28 -11.51
CA PHE A 86 -23.26 10.20 -10.81
C PHE A 86 -24.80 10.34 -10.79
N ASN A 87 -25.36 11.42 -11.35
CA ASN A 87 -26.80 11.64 -11.34
C ASN A 87 -27.52 10.80 -12.40
N GLU A 88 -28.42 9.94 -11.91
CA GLU A 88 -29.57 9.33 -12.59
C GLU A 88 -29.30 8.22 -13.64
N THR A 89 -28.82 7.06 -13.20
CA THR A 89 -28.95 5.79 -13.95
C THR A 89 -29.39 4.61 -13.07
N ASN A 90 -29.73 3.50 -13.73
CA ASN A 90 -30.20 2.21 -13.22
C ASN A 90 -29.38 1.69 -12.00
N LYS A 91 -30.08 1.09 -11.00
CA LYS A 91 -29.50 0.51 -9.78
C LYS A 91 -28.30 -0.44 -10.02
N LYS A 92 -28.33 -1.27 -11.07
CA LYS A 92 -27.22 -2.19 -11.42
C LYS A 92 -25.97 -1.43 -11.87
N GLU A 93 -26.15 -0.35 -12.62
CA GLU A 93 -25.06 0.51 -13.09
C GLU A 93 -24.41 1.25 -11.92
N GLN A 94 -25.20 1.70 -10.94
CA GLN A 94 -24.68 2.33 -9.71
C GLN A 94 -23.79 1.39 -8.90
N GLU A 95 -24.18 0.12 -8.75
CA GLU A 95 -23.37 -0.89 -8.05
C GLU A 95 -22.04 -1.18 -8.78
N ASN A 96 -22.09 -1.31 -10.11
CA ASN A 96 -20.90 -1.48 -10.94
C ASN A 96 -19.93 -0.28 -10.84
N LYS A 97 -20.45 0.94 -10.87
CA LYS A 97 -19.64 2.15 -10.63
C LYS A 97 -19.03 2.15 -9.24
N LYS A 98 -19.82 1.83 -8.20
CA LYS A 98 -19.35 1.75 -6.82
C LYS A 98 -18.12 0.84 -6.68
N ARG A 99 -18.16 -0.35 -7.28
CA ARG A 99 -17.03 -1.30 -7.28
C ARG A 99 -15.76 -0.73 -7.90
N ILE A 100 -15.89 0.05 -8.98
CA ILE A 100 -14.74 0.72 -9.59
C ILE A 100 -14.19 1.82 -8.68
N PHE A 101 -15.05 2.63 -8.05
CA PHE A 101 -14.61 3.61 -7.05
C PHE A 101 -13.83 2.94 -5.90
N GLU A 102 -14.35 1.82 -5.37
CA GLU A 102 -13.68 1.03 -4.33
C GLU A 102 -12.31 0.53 -4.82
N PHE A 103 -12.22 0.05 -6.06
CA PHE A 103 -10.96 -0.43 -6.63
C PHE A 103 -9.93 0.70 -6.84
N ILE A 104 -10.37 1.88 -7.29
CA ILE A 104 -9.47 3.01 -7.47
C ILE A 104 -8.90 3.47 -6.12
N ILE A 105 -9.76 3.59 -5.10
CA ILE A 105 -9.33 3.90 -3.73
C ILE A 105 -8.33 2.85 -3.24
N PHE A 106 -8.57 1.58 -3.53
CA PHE A 106 -7.64 0.50 -3.22
C PHE A 106 -6.26 0.71 -3.86
N VAL A 107 -6.20 1.05 -5.16
CA VAL A 107 -4.92 1.35 -5.85
C VAL A 107 -4.22 2.56 -5.24
N GLN A 108 -4.95 3.65 -4.97
CA GLN A 108 -4.37 4.84 -4.33
C GLN A 108 -3.74 4.51 -2.98
N ASN A 109 -4.40 3.69 -2.17
CA ASN A 109 -3.85 3.21 -0.90
C ASN A 109 -2.59 2.36 -1.09
N LYS A 110 -2.53 1.51 -2.13
CA LYS A 110 -1.32 0.73 -2.48
C LYS A 110 -0.17 1.65 -2.89
N LEU A 111 -0.41 2.61 -3.78
CA LEU A 111 0.55 3.62 -4.21
C LEU A 111 1.13 4.41 -3.02
N MET A 112 0.28 4.82 -2.08
CA MET A 112 0.72 5.48 -0.84
C MET A 112 1.58 4.57 0.07
N ASN A 113 1.33 3.27 0.08
CA ASN A 113 2.17 2.32 0.81
C ASN A 113 3.54 2.17 0.15
N TYR A 114 3.61 2.11 -1.17
CA TYR A 114 4.89 2.10 -1.91
C TYR A 114 5.72 3.36 -1.61
N LYS A 115 5.07 4.53 -1.57
CA LYS A 115 5.73 5.79 -1.17
C LYS A 115 6.35 5.71 0.22
N LYS A 116 5.64 5.13 1.20
CA LYS A 116 6.20 4.92 2.55
C LYS A 116 7.39 3.96 2.55
N VAL A 117 7.35 2.92 1.73
CA VAL A 117 8.49 2.00 1.54
C VAL A 117 9.69 2.74 0.98
N ILE A 118 9.50 3.55 -0.06
CA ILE A 118 10.55 4.40 -0.66
C ILE A 118 11.18 5.31 0.40
N ILE A 119 10.36 6.01 1.19
CA ILE A 119 10.84 6.89 2.27
C ILE A 119 11.71 6.11 3.29
N SER A 120 11.28 4.90 3.68
CA SER A 120 12.07 4.08 4.60
C SER A 120 13.39 3.61 3.99
N PHE A 121 13.41 3.22 2.71
CA PHE A 121 14.65 2.83 2.04
C PHE A 121 15.59 4.00 1.78
N ASN A 122 15.09 5.18 1.41
CA ASN A 122 15.92 6.38 1.30
C ASN A 122 16.59 6.69 2.64
N TRP A 123 15.86 6.61 3.75
CA TRP A 123 16.44 6.78 5.09
C TRP A 123 17.54 5.74 5.39
N ILE A 124 17.39 4.48 4.97
CA ILE A 124 18.41 3.44 5.15
C ILE A 124 19.64 3.73 4.30
N LEU A 125 19.44 4.05 3.02
CA LEU A 125 20.52 4.39 2.09
C LEU A 125 21.32 5.59 2.59
N ASP A 126 20.65 6.62 3.11
CA ASP A 126 21.29 7.79 3.73
C ASP A 126 22.18 7.40 4.92
N LYS A 127 21.78 6.38 5.70
CA LYS A 127 22.55 5.91 6.86
C LYS A 127 23.74 5.03 6.49
N MET A 128 23.61 4.24 5.42
CA MET A 128 24.68 3.35 4.98
C MET A 128 25.69 4.02 4.04
N GLY A 129 25.44 5.26 3.63
CA GLY A 129 26.18 5.94 2.57
C GLY A 129 25.58 5.59 1.21
N LEU A 130 25.12 6.60 0.46
CA LEU A 130 24.29 6.44 -0.73
C LEU A 130 24.79 5.33 -1.69
N ASP A 131 23.85 4.47 -2.09
CA ASP A 131 23.95 3.53 -3.21
C ASP A 131 24.90 2.33 -3.07
N ILE A 132 24.86 1.67 -1.91
CA ILE A 132 25.63 0.44 -1.64
C ILE A 132 25.09 -0.83 -2.30
N GLU A 133 25.98 -1.81 -2.48
CA GLU A 133 25.62 -3.21 -2.67
C GLU A 133 25.68 -3.96 -1.33
N ILE A 134 24.62 -4.71 -1.00
CA ILE A 134 24.61 -5.52 0.23
C ILE A 134 25.49 -6.76 0.04
N ASN A 135 26.39 -6.97 0.99
CA ASN A 135 27.30 -8.11 1.06
C ASN A 135 27.51 -8.51 2.53
N LYS A 136 28.22 -9.61 2.78
CA LYS A 136 28.41 -10.17 4.13
C LYS A 136 29.00 -9.19 5.16
N GLN A 137 29.71 -8.15 4.73
CA GLN A 137 30.34 -7.17 5.64
C GLN A 137 29.34 -6.11 6.12
N ASN A 138 28.45 -5.62 5.24
CA ASN A 138 27.48 -4.58 5.57
C ASN A 138 26.05 -5.11 5.81
N GLU A 139 25.80 -6.39 5.53
CA GLU A 139 24.53 -7.08 5.79
C GLU A 139 24.05 -6.94 7.25
N PRO A 140 24.91 -7.10 8.29
CA PRO A 140 24.46 -6.90 9.68
C PRO A 140 23.97 -5.48 9.97
N GLU A 141 24.64 -4.47 9.40
CA GLU A 141 24.26 -3.07 9.55
C GLU A 141 22.94 -2.78 8.84
N PHE A 142 22.77 -3.28 7.61
CA PHE A 142 21.53 -3.16 6.86
C PHE A 142 20.34 -3.70 7.65
N TYR A 143 20.42 -4.95 8.13
CA TYR A 143 19.31 -5.53 8.90
C TYR A 143 19.10 -4.84 10.25
N SER A 144 20.15 -4.32 10.88
CA SER A 144 19.99 -3.51 12.09
C SER A 144 19.19 -2.23 11.82
N LEU A 145 19.42 -1.55 10.70
CA LEU A 145 18.67 -0.36 10.29
C LEU A 145 17.22 -0.71 9.91
N ILE A 146 17.00 -1.85 9.23
CA ILE A 146 15.66 -2.39 8.96
C ILE A 146 14.90 -2.58 10.27
N GLU A 147 15.50 -3.29 11.22
CA GLU A 147 14.86 -3.59 12.50
C GLU A 147 14.53 -2.31 13.25
N PHE A 148 15.49 -1.38 13.36
CA PHE A 148 15.25 -0.08 13.97
C PHE A 148 14.06 0.68 13.34
N ASN A 149 13.96 0.66 12.00
CA ASN A 149 12.86 1.33 11.30
C ASN A 149 11.51 0.68 11.65
N ILE A 150 11.45 -0.65 11.62
CA ILE A 150 10.26 -1.44 11.95
C ILE A 150 9.83 -1.16 13.40
N SER A 151 10.73 -1.29 14.36
CA SER A 151 10.49 -1.03 15.79
C SER A 151 9.95 0.38 16.03
N LYS A 152 10.60 1.39 15.42
CA LYS A 152 10.20 2.80 15.57
C LYS A 152 8.76 3.03 15.08
N ARG A 153 8.39 2.43 13.95
CA ARG A 153 7.05 2.58 13.35
C ARG A 153 6.02 1.75 14.10
N PHE A 154 6.39 0.56 14.56
CA PHE A 154 5.53 -0.30 15.35
C PHE A 154 5.18 0.29 16.72
N LYS A 155 6.09 1.05 17.34
CA LYS A 155 5.80 1.75 18.60
C LYS A 155 4.50 2.56 18.54
N THR A 156 4.29 3.32 17.47
CA THR A 156 3.06 4.11 17.28
C THR A 156 1.82 3.22 17.08
N ILE A 157 1.95 2.08 16.41
CA ILE A 157 0.86 1.10 16.26
C ILE A 157 0.50 0.52 17.63
N ARG A 158 1.50 0.08 18.40
CA ARG A 158 1.32 -0.47 19.74
C ARG A 158 0.65 0.51 20.69
N GLU A 159 1.03 1.79 20.64
CA GLU A 159 0.38 2.84 21.42
C GLU A 159 -1.09 3.00 21.05
N HIS A 160 -1.44 3.01 19.76
CA HIS A 160 -2.84 3.07 19.33
C HIS A 160 -3.66 1.85 19.76
N VAL A 161 -3.11 0.63 19.59
CA VAL A 161 -3.79 -0.59 20.03
C VAL A 161 -3.96 -0.59 21.56
N GLY A 162 -2.94 -0.18 22.32
CA GLY A 162 -3.01 -0.13 23.78
C GLY A 162 -4.05 0.85 24.32
N ILE A 163 -4.32 1.95 23.61
CA ILE A 163 -5.36 2.92 23.98
C ILE A 163 -6.75 2.35 23.75
N ASN A 164 -6.94 1.49 22.75
CA ASN A 164 -8.27 1.05 22.33
C ASN A 164 -8.32 -0.44 21.99
N ILE A 165 -7.96 -1.30 22.94
CA ILE A 165 -7.94 -2.75 22.72
C ILE A 165 -9.30 -3.32 22.33
N SER A 166 -10.39 -2.61 22.65
CA SER A 166 -11.77 -2.94 22.27
C SER A 166 -12.05 -2.90 20.77
N ILE A 167 -11.17 -2.34 19.94
CA ILE A 167 -11.32 -2.39 18.47
C ILE A 167 -10.86 -3.73 17.88
N LEU A 168 -10.26 -4.59 18.70
CA LEU A 168 -9.76 -5.88 18.29
C LEU A 168 -10.70 -6.99 18.75
N ASP A 169 -10.98 -7.94 17.85
CA ASP A 169 -11.79 -9.12 18.15
C ASP A 169 -11.06 -10.12 19.06
N SER A 170 -9.72 -10.06 19.12
CA SER A 170 -8.90 -10.93 19.95
C SER A 170 -8.15 -10.15 21.03
N SER A 171 -8.23 -10.61 22.27
CA SER A 171 -7.42 -10.09 23.38
C SER A 171 -5.97 -10.61 23.41
N ASP A 172 -5.66 -11.65 22.64
CA ASP A 172 -4.37 -12.36 22.71
C ASP A 172 -3.40 -11.87 21.62
N ILE A 173 -3.05 -10.58 21.67
CA ILE A 173 -2.00 -10.01 20.81
C ILE A 173 -0.75 -9.73 21.65
N LEU A 174 0.30 -10.53 21.44
CA LEU A 174 1.59 -10.39 22.13
C LEU A 174 2.42 -9.21 21.55
N LEU A 175 1.94 -7.99 21.74
CA LEU A 175 2.61 -6.76 21.25
C LEU A 175 3.94 -6.48 21.94
N GLU A 176 4.12 -6.97 23.17
CA GLU A 176 5.33 -6.74 23.98
C GLU A 176 6.55 -7.50 23.47
N GLU A 177 6.32 -8.65 22.83
CA GLU A 177 7.37 -9.52 22.30
C GLU A 177 7.78 -9.15 20.87
N PHE A 178 7.10 -8.18 20.24
CA PHE A 178 7.31 -7.85 18.83
C PHE A 178 8.79 -7.61 18.49
N GLU A 179 9.55 -6.96 19.37
CA GLU A 179 10.97 -6.64 19.13
C GLU A 179 11.87 -7.88 19.02
N THR A 180 11.50 -8.98 19.71
CA THR A 180 12.29 -10.23 19.72
C THR A 180 11.96 -11.14 18.55
N PHE A 181 10.87 -10.86 17.83
CA PHE A 181 10.41 -11.69 16.73
C PHE A 181 11.32 -11.59 15.50
N SER A 182 11.38 -12.69 14.76
CA SER A 182 11.93 -12.68 13.39
C SER A 182 11.08 -11.78 12.49
N LEU A 183 11.64 -11.27 11.38
CA LEU A 183 10.88 -10.47 10.41
C LEU A 183 9.59 -11.18 9.94
N ASN A 184 9.65 -12.50 9.73
CA ASN A 184 8.48 -13.27 9.30
C ASN A 184 7.41 -13.36 10.39
N ASP A 185 7.81 -13.50 11.65
CA ASP A 185 6.86 -13.56 12.75
C ASP A 185 6.30 -12.18 13.09
N LYS A 186 7.09 -11.10 12.94
CA LYS A 186 6.60 -9.71 12.93
C LYS A 186 5.52 -9.51 11.89
N LYS A 187 5.75 -9.96 10.65
CA LYS A 187 4.75 -9.90 9.57
C LYS A 187 3.47 -10.65 9.95
N LYS A 188 3.57 -11.90 10.43
CA LYS A 188 2.39 -12.68 10.85
C LYS A 188 1.59 -11.99 11.96
N LEU A 189 2.28 -11.39 12.93
CA LEU A 189 1.65 -10.63 14.00
C LEU A 189 0.94 -9.39 13.45
N LEU A 190 1.57 -8.64 12.57
CA LEU A 190 0.95 -7.48 11.90
C LEU A 190 -0.28 -7.88 11.08
N GLU A 191 -0.21 -8.98 10.33
CA GLU A 191 -1.36 -9.53 9.60
C GLU A 191 -2.48 -9.98 10.54
N LYS A 192 -2.12 -10.58 11.69
CA LYS A 192 -3.09 -10.93 12.73
C LYS A 192 -3.78 -9.67 13.26
N ILE A 193 -3.02 -8.65 13.67
CA ILE A 193 -3.58 -7.37 14.16
C ILE A 193 -4.53 -6.79 13.11
N LEU A 194 -4.13 -6.76 11.84
CA LEU A 194 -4.96 -6.19 10.77
C LEU A 194 -6.27 -6.95 10.57
N ARG A 195 -6.24 -8.29 10.65
CA ARG A 195 -7.45 -9.14 10.56
C ARG A 195 -8.35 -9.00 11.77
N ASP A 196 -7.75 -8.80 12.95
CA ASP A 196 -8.48 -8.71 14.20
C ASP A 196 -9.13 -7.31 14.38
N ILE A 197 -8.88 -6.33 13.51
CA ILE A 197 -9.61 -5.06 13.52
C ILE A 197 -11.09 -5.33 13.21
N ASN A 198 -11.96 -5.06 14.18
CA ASN A 198 -13.40 -5.26 14.05
C ASN A 198 -14.03 -4.13 13.22
N PHE A 199 -14.05 -4.29 11.89
CA PHE A 199 -14.65 -3.31 10.98
C PHE A 199 -16.15 -3.12 11.20
N ASP A 200 -16.88 -4.14 11.63
CA ASP A 200 -18.31 -4.04 11.90
C ASP A 200 -18.59 -3.08 13.06
N SER A 201 -17.83 -3.20 14.16
CA SER A 201 -17.90 -2.27 15.29
C SER A 201 -17.51 -0.86 14.89
N ILE A 202 -16.53 -0.70 13.99
CA ILE A 202 -16.09 0.62 13.51
C ILE A 202 -17.18 1.33 12.69
N LEU A 203 -17.95 0.58 11.90
CA LEU A 203 -19.04 1.13 11.09
C LEU A 203 -20.18 1.71 11.96
N GLU A 204 -20.31 1.26 13.21
CA GLU A 204 -21.30 1.75 14.17
C GLU A 204 -20.78 2.92 15.04
N MET A 205 -19.50 3.29 14.91
CA MET A 205 -18.90 4.37 15.69
C MET A 205 -19.37 5.75 15.23
N ASN A 206 -19.66 6.63 16.18
CA ASN A 206 -19.93 8.05 15.93
C ASN A 206 -18.71 8.97 16.14
N ASP A 207 -17.64 8.43 16.73
CA ASP A 207 -16.41 9.17 16.99
C ASP A 207 -15.52 9.22 15.75
N VAL A 208 -15.60 10.35 15.03
CA VAL A 208 -14.84 10.58 13.81
C VAL A 208 -13.32 10.57 14.06
N GLU A 209 -12.85 11.07 15.20
CA GLU A 209 -11.41 11.10 15.50
C GLU A 209 -10.86 9.69 15.70
N GLU A 210 -11.64 8.83 16.36
CA GLU A 210 -11.27 7.44 16.57
C GLU A 210 -11.29 6.65 15.26
N ILE A 211 -12.27 6.86 14.38
CA ILE A 211 -12.29 6.27 13.03
C ILE A 211 -11.03 6.65 12.24
N ILE A 212 -10.65 7.94 12.28
CA ILE A 212 -9.43 8.43 11.62
C ILE A 212 -8.18 7.77 12.22
N ARG A 213 -8.12 7.61 13.54
CA ARG A 213 -7.01 6.97 14.24
C ARG A 213 -6.85 5.50 13.80
N ILE A 214 -7.95 4.74 13.76
CA ILE A 214 -7.94 3.33 13.34
C ILE A 214 -7.52 3.20 11.87
N SER A 215 -8.03 4.07 10.99
CA SER A 215 -7.63 4.10 9.58
C SER A 215 -6.11 4.33 9.40
N LYS A 216 -5.55 5.30 10.14
CA LYS A 216 -4.10 5.57 10.16
C LYS A 216 -3.30 4.38 10.70
N MET A 217 -3.81 3.71 11.72
CA MET A 217 -3.21 2.50 12.27
C MET A 217 -3.17 1.38 11.24
N SER A 218 -4.30 1.04 10.62
CA SER A 218 -4.41 0.03 9.56
C SER A 218 -3.47 0.31 8.39
N THR A 219 -3.36 1.57 7.96
CA THR A 219 -2.42 1.96 6.89
C THR A 219 -0.96 1.78 7.33
N SER A 220 -0.65 2.06 8.59
CA SER A 220 0.70 1.89 9.14
C SER A 220 1.08 0.40 9.27
N ILE A 221 0.12 -0.44 9.64
CA ILE A 221 0.29 -1.90 9.68
C ILE A 221 0.54 -2.44 8.26
N ASN A 222 -0.31 -2.08 7.29
CA ASN A 222 -0.15 -2.48 5.89
C ASN A 222 1.21 -2.07 5.31
N PHE A 223 1.65 -0.85 5.61
CA PHE A 223 2.99 -0.39 5.24
C PHE A 223 4.08 -1.30 5.82
N LEU A 224 4.04 -1.64 7.11
CA LEU A 224 5.06 -2.50 7.73
C LEU A 224 5.08 -3.91 7.13
N ILE A 225 3.91 -4.50 6.87
CA ILE A 225 3.81 -5.80 6.20
C ILE A 225 4.52 -5.74 4.85
N LYS A 226 4.20 -4.71 4.04
CA LYS A 226 4.79 -4.52 2.72
C LYS A 226 6.29 -4.29 2.78
N PHE A 227 6.74 -3.48 3.73
CA PHE A 227 8.15 -3.20 3.95
C PHE A 227 8.92 -4.49 4.27
N ILE A 228 8.38 -5.34 5.15
CA ILE A 228 8.96 -6.66 5.46
C ILE A 228 8.99 -7.56 4.22
N ASP A 229 7.96 -7.54 3.37
CA ASP A 229 7.95 -8.32 2.13
C ASP A 229 9.05 -7.93 1.17
N VAL A 230 9.27 -6.63 0.96
CA VAL A 230 10.36 -6.11 0.14
C VAL A 230 11.71 -6.53 0.72
N VAL A 231 11.90 -6.41 2.04
CA VAL A 231 13.14 -6.85 2.72
C VAL A 231 13.38 -8.35 2.54
N ASN A 232 12.35 -9.17 2.71
CA ASN A 232 12.45 -10.61 2.53
C ASN A 232 12.77 -10.99 1.07
N PHE A 233 12.29 -10.22 0.10
CA PHE A 233 12.66 -10.41 -1.30
C PHE A 233 14.13 -10.06 -1.52
N ILE A 234 14.60 -8.93 -0.97
CA ILE A 234 16.01 -8.52 -1.02
C ILE A 234 16.90 -9.63 -0.45
N LYS A 235 16.55 -10.17 0.72
CA LYS A 235 17.27 -11.28 1.36
C LYS A 235 17.42 -12.52 0.49
N LYS A 236 16.42 -12.81 -0.37
CA LYS A 236 16.46 -13.94 -1.31
C LYS A 236 17.26 -13.65 -2.58
N SER A 237 17.52 -12.39 -2.86
CA SER A 237 18.16 -11.90 -4.09
C SER A 237 19.66 -11.61 -3.92
N ILE A 238 20.17 -11.71 -2.69
CA ILE A 238 21.58 -11.59 -2.28
C ILE A 238 22.12 -13.00 -2.02
#